data_AF-A0A959G0M8-F1
#
_entry.id   AF-A0A959G0M8-F1
#
_cell.length_a   1.000
_cell.length_b   1.000
_cell.length_c   1.000
_cell.angle_alpha   90.00
_cell.angle_beta   90.00
_cell.angle_gamma   90.00
#
_symmetry.space_group_name_H-M   'P 1'
#
loop_
_entity.id
_entity.type
_entity.pdbx_description
1 polymer ?
#
loop_
_entity_poly.entity_id
_entity_poly.type
_entity_poly.pdbx_seq_one_letter_code
_entity_poly.pdbx_strand_id
1 'polypeptide(L)'
;VNGDTAYFGMLFTGNVFNQLPQGHLAAGDGATIKVPANPGERLVINYYYTADFSIDGNAPITTNSQTTSTIETTTYDYPGVGPGFVTLAVGSSVSTTYLTDVRTYTPVALTETLTVGTDKDYQTINGALDAIRNMDRPNAERVTVLIDPGNYEEMLVIDEDNITLKNAALSPSIGLLNAGVDIEPEAVRITSYYGHGYSYYSMGNDQKWDADVLQVNTENGSLSYNNTGAGTTNGSYWNATVVVYADNFWAEDIIFENSFNQYISQKEADDLVVEWAVGGVGERPTDYGNTDVQFRSFRERAAAIAFANDADKGILFKCRVIGRQDSFFGGANSRVVMYKGVAMGGVDYIFGDMVAVFYRTELSMNTDSENSIDRTYITAAKQNSGRGYLMYECRVTSALPGTESASNYRSKPGYFGRPWQANTSEVVFYKTTVETSDYPGDEGNSLIEPIG
;
A
#
# COMPACT_ATOMS: atom_id res chain seq x y z
N VAL A 1 -27.41 7.11 3.83
CA VAL A 1 -28.50 7.17 2.81
C VAL A 1 -29.45 5.99 3.00
N ASN A 2 -30.19 5.92 4.10
CA ASN A 2 -31.25 4.90 4.26
C ASN A 2 -32.61 5.61 4.22
N GLY A 3 -33.02 6.06 3.02
CA GLY A 3 -34.15 6.98 2.87
C GLY A 3 -33.84 8.44 3.21
N ASP A 4 -32.55 8.78 3.34
CA ASP A 4 -32.10 10.16 3.50
C ASP A 4 -32.34 10.94 2.19
N THR A 5 -32.81 12.17 2.29
CA THR A 5 -33.05 13.03 1.12
C THR A 5 -31.77 13.73 0.63
N ALA A 6 -30.66 13.63 1.36
CA ALA A 6 -29.38 14.21 0.99
C ALA A 6 -28.17 13.48 1.63
N TYR A 7 -27.01 13.57 0.99
CA TYR A 7 -25.72 13.05 1.50
C TYR A 7 -24.55 13.72 0.78
N PHE A 8 -23.58 14.30 1.52
CA PHE A 8 -22.45 15.05 0.94
C PHE A 8 -22.85 16.05 -0.16
N GLY A 9 -23.96 16.78 0.06
CA GLY A 9 -24.49 17.75 -0.90
C GLY A 9 -25.27 17.14 -2.07
N MET A 10 -25.22 15.83 -2.28
CA MET A 10 -26.13 15.13 -3.21
C MET A 10 -27.55 15.16 -2.67
N LEU A 11 -28.54 15.27 -3.57
CA LEU A 11 -29.95 15.25 -3.22
C LEU A 11 -30.65 14.04 -3.86
N PHE A 12 -31.48 13.35 -3.10
CA PHE A 12 -32.15 12.13 -3.54
C PHE A 12 -33.67 12.30 -3.55
N THR A 13 -34.32 11.73 -4.56
CA THR A 13 -35.77 11.49 -4.55
C THR A 13 -36.09 10.05 -4.94
N GLY A 14 -37.24 9.56 -4.53
CA GLY A 14 -37.62 8.17 -4.74
C GLY A 14 -36.86 7.22 -3.81
N ASN A 15 -36.68 5.97 -4.25
CA ASN A 15 -36.08 4.91 -3.45
C ASN A 15 -34.57 4.82 -3.73
N VAL A 16 -33.76 5.47 -2.89
CA VAL A 16 -32.28 5.39 -2.93
C VAL A 16 -31.76 4.89 -1.58
N PHE A 17 -30.94 3.83 -1.62
CA PHE A 17 -30.37 3.19 -0.44
C PHE A 17 -28.85 3.09 -0.59
N ASN A 18 -28.11 3.53 0.42
CA ASN A 18 -26.68 3.27 0.55
C ASN A 18 -26.50 1.95 1.31
N GLN A 19 -26.10 0.91 0.59
CA GLN A 19 -25.79 -0.38 1.19
C GLN A 19 -24.30 -0.39 1.54
N LEU A 20 -23.98 0.28 2.66
CA LEU A 20 -22.61 0.49 3.14
C LEU A 20 -21.75 -0.79 3.16
N PRO A 21 -22.24 -1.97 3.62
CA PRO A 21 -21.42 -3.19 3.62
C PRO A 21 -21.04 -3.68 2.22
N GLN A 22 -21.77 -3.26 1.18
CA GLN A 22 -21.54 -3.60 -0.21
C GLN A 22 -20.81 -2.48 -0.98
N GLY A 23 -20.66 -1.29 -0.39
CA GLY A 23 -19.98 -0.17 -1.01
C GLY A 23 -20.69 0.42 -2.23
N HIS A 24 -22.03 0.40 -2.26
CA HIS A 24 -22.80 0.95 -3.40
C HIS A 24 -24.08 1.69 -3.00
N LEU A 25 -24.56 2.53 -3.92
CA LEU A 25 -25.91 3.08 -3.92
C LEU A 25 -26.81 2.18 -4.77
N ALA A 26 -27.89 1.71 -4.17
CA ALA A 26 -28.98 1.00 -4.84
C ALA A 26 -30.15 1.97 -5.06
N ALA A 27 -30.46 2.27 -6.32
CA ALA A 27 -31.53 3.20 -6.69
C ALA A 27 -32.62 2.47 -7.49
N GLY A 28 -33.86 2.57 -7.03
CA GLY A 28 -35.02 1.95 -7.67
C GLY A 28 -35.60 2.79 -8.81
N ASP A 29 -36.50 2.18 -9.58
CA ASP A 29 -37.23 2.83 -10.67
C ASP A 29 -37.83 4.19 -10.25
N GLY A 30 -37.62 5.21 -11.10
CA GLY A 30 -38.10 6.58 -10.90
C GLY A 30 -37.33 7.38 -9.84
N ALA A 31 -36.28 6.83 -9.24
CA ALA A 31 -35.40 7.59 -8.35
C ALA A 31 -34.59 8.65 -9.11
N THR A 32 -34.27 9.75 -8.44
CA THR A 32 -33.33 10.75 -8.96
C THR A 32 -32.22 11.04 -7.96
N ILE A 33 -31.02 11.26 -8.50
CA ILE A 33 -29.84 11.61 -7.74
C ILE A 33 -29.27 12.88 -8.35
N LYS A 34 -29.31 13.99 -7.61
CA LYS A 34 -28.69 15.25 -8.02
C LYS A 34 -27.31 15.35 -7.41
N VAL A 35 -26.30 15.41 -8.25
CA VAL A 35 -24.88 15.50 -7.87
C VAL A 35 -24.44 16.96 -7.99
N PRO A 36 -23.97 17.62 -6.93
CA PRO A 36 -23.46 18.98 -7.03
C PRO A 36 -22.22 19.01 -7.94
N ALA A 37 -22.13 20.02 -8.80
CA ALA A 37 -21.01 20.19 -9.72
C ALA A 37 -20.67 21.68 -9.93
N ASN A 38 -19.39 21.97 -10.13
CA ASN A 38 -18.87 23.29 -10.47
C ASN A 38 -18.44 23.39 -11.93
N PRO A 39 -18.40 24.61 -12.52
CA PRO A 39 -17.90 24.80 -13.89
C PRO A 39 -16.50 24.23 -14.07
N GLY A 40 -16.33 23.42 -15.12
CA GLY A 40 -15.05 22.75 -15.42
C GLY A 40 -14.88 21.38 -14.75
N GLU A 41 -15.80 20.96 -13.89
CA GLU A 41 -15.80 19.60 -13.33
C GLU A 41 -16.39 18.57 -14.30
N ARG A 42 -15.93 17.34 -14.16
CA ARG A 42 -16.45 16.14 -14.79
C ARG A 42 -17.02 15.22 -13.73
N LEU A 43 -18.18 14.65 -14.01
CA LEU A 43 -18.78 13.59 -13.22
C LEU A 43 -18.26 12.23 -13.71
N VAL A 44 -17.81 11.38 -12.79
CA VAL A 44 -17.58 9.95 -13.02
C VAL A 44 -18.66 9.16 -12.28
N ILE A 45 -19.22 8.17 -12.97
CA ILE A 45 -20.14 7.20 -12.38
C ILE A 45 -19.61 5.80 -12.66
N ASN A 46 -19.35 5.05 -11.60
CA ASN A 46 -19.06 3.63 -11.67
C ASN A 46 -20.31 2.83 -11.30
N TYR A 47 -20.56 1.76 -12.04
CA TYR A 47 -21.73 0.91 -11.86
C TYR A 47 -21.41 -0.55 -12.23
N TYR A 48 -22.22 -1.49 -11.75
CA TYR A 48 -22.02 -2.92 -11.99
C TYR A 48 -23.35 -3.68 -11.89
N TYR A 49 -23.33 -5.00 -12.07
CA TYR A 49 -24.47 -5.90 -11.88
C TYR A 49 -25.72 -5.58 -12.73
N THR A 50 -26.50 -4.58 -12.34
CA THR A 50 -27.59 -4.00 -13.13
C THR A 50 -27.58 -2.47 -13.02
N ALA A 51 -27.80 -1.78 -14.14
CA ALA A 51 -27.92 -0.34 -14.20
C ALA A 51 -28.90 0.07 -15.30
N ASP A 52 -29.70 1.09 -15.04
CA ASP A 52 -30.50 1.87 -15.98
C ASP A 52 -30.62 3.29 -15.44
N PHE A 53 -29.85 4.21 -16.02
CA PHE A 53 -29.91 5.62 -15.66
C PHE A 53 -29.55 6.52 -16.84
N SER A 54 -30.02 7.76 -16.81
CA SER A 54 -29.61 8.82 -17.73
C SER A 54 -28.97 9.96 -16.97
N ILE A 55 -28.04 10.67 -17.63
CA ILE A 55 -27.35 11.84 -17.09
C ILE A 55 -27.91 13.08 -17.77
N ASP A 56 -28.55 13.98 -17.03
CA ASP A 56 -29.21 15.20 -17.53
C ASP A 56 -30.16 14.97 -18.72
N GLY A 57 -30.84 13.82 -18.74
CA GLY A 57 -31.80 13.46 -19.79
C GLY A 57 -31.19 12.97 -21.10
N ASN A 58 -29.88 12.70 -21.13
CA ASN A 58 -29.21 12.03 -22.25
C ASN A 58 -29.67 10.57 -22.42
N ALA A 59 -29.18 9.91 -23.47
CA ALA A 59 -29.49 8.51 -23.73
C ALA A 59 -29.23 7.62 -22.50
N PRO A 60 -30.13 6.69 -22.16
CA PRO A 60 -29.94 5.80 -21.02
C PRO A 60 -28.68 4.94 -21.15
N ILE A 61 -27.97 4.82 -20.04
CA ILE A 61 -26.85 3.91 -19.82
C ILE A 61 -27.43 2.70 -19.11
N THR A 62 -27.30 1.53 -19.75
CA THR A 62 -27.90 0.30 -19.25
C THR A 62 -26.87 -0.82 -19.16
N THR A 63 -26.94 -1.62 -18.11
CA THR A 63 -26.22 -2.89 -18.00
C THR A 63 -27.05 -3.93 -17.26
N ASN A 64 -26.81 -5.20 -17.57
CA ASN A 64 -27.38 -6.36 -16.86
C ASN A 64 -26.37 -7.52 -16.86
N SER A 65 -25.16 -7.21 -16.38
CA SER A 65 -24.03 -8.13 -16.34
C SER A 65 -24.22 -9.24 -15.31
N GLN A 66 -25.05 -9.00 -14.28
CA GLN A 66 -25.27 -9.89 -13.14
C GLN A 66 -23.98 -10.29 -12.41
N THR A 67 -22.93 -9.47 -12.54
CA THR A 67 -21.65 -9.66 -11.86
C THR A 67 -21.26 -8.38 -11.14
N THR A 68 -20.73 -8.54 -9.92
CA THR A 68 -20.11 -7.46 -9.14
C THR A 68 -18.60 -7.39 -9.36
N SER A 69 -18.03 -8.32 -10.12
CA SER A 69 -16.59 -8.38 -10.41
C SER A 69 -16.18 -7.53 -11.62
N THR A 70 -17.14 -6.97 -12.34
CA THR A 70 -16.89 -6.09 -13.49
C THR A 70 -17.54 -4.74 -13.21
N ILE A 71 -16.70 -3.73 -13.02
CA ILE A 71 -17.12 -2.34 -12.86
C ILE A 71 -17.08 -1.67 -14.24
N GLU A 72 -18.18 -1.05 -14.62
CA GLU A 72 -18.30 -0.22 -15.80
C GLU A 72 -18.29 1.26 -15.37
N THR A 73 -17.72 2.11 -16.22
CA THR A 73 -17.55 3.54 -15.93
C THR A 73 -18.09 4.37 -17.07
N THR A 74 -18.77 5.46 -16.72
CA THR A 74 -19.15 6.52 -17.65
C THR A 74 -18.74 7.88 -17.09
N THR A 75 -18.56 8.85 -17.99
CA THR A 75 -18.21 10.22 -17.61
C THR A 75 -19.12 11.25 -18.26
N TYR A 76 -19.26 12.41 -17.61
CA TYR A 76 -20.06 13.51 -18.12
C TYR A 76 -19.46 14.85 -17.71
N ASP A 77 -19.09 15.68 -18.69
CA ASP A 77 -18.61 17.04 -18.46
C ASP A 77 -19.76 17.95 -18.03
N TYR A 78 -19.60 18.65 -16.91
CA TYR A 78 -20.63 19.58 -16.44
C TYR A 78 -20.69 20.81 -17.36
N PRO A 79 -21.82 21.08 -18.04
CA PRO A 79 -21.90 22.16 -19.03
C PRO A 79 -22.20 23.53 -18.40
N GLY A 80 -22.42 23.58 -17.07
CA GLY A 80 -22.82 24.80 -16.39
C GLY A 80 -21.68 25.82 -16.27
N VAL A 81 -22.04 27.11 -16.36
CA VAL A 81 -21.13 28.24 -16.19
C VAL A 81 -21.11 28.80 -14.76
N GLY A 82 -21.92 28.23 -13.86
CA GLY A 82 -21.90 28.47 -12.41
C GLY A 82 -22.21 27.17 -11.66
N PRO A 83 -22.04 27.12 -10.32
CA PRO A 83 -22.35 25.94 -9.53
C PRO A 83 -23.80 25.46 -9.74
N GLY A 84 -24.00 24.16 -9.81
CA GLY A 84 -25.33 23.57 -9.98
C GLY A 84 -25.35 22.08 -9.71
N PHE A 85 -26.27 21.37 -10.37
CA PHE A 85 -26.43 19.92 -10.21
C PHE A 85 -26.44 19.22 -11.57
N VAL A 86 -25.79 18.06 -11.63
CA VAL A 86 -26.02 17.03 -12.64
C VAL A 86 -27.08 16.07 -12.10
N THR A 87 -28.08 15.73 -12.90
CA THR A 87 -29.19 14.85 -12.49
C THR A 87 -29.03 13.47 -13.10
N LEU A 88 -28.88 12.45 -12.26
CA LEU A 88 -29.04 11.05 -12.64
C LEU A 88 -30.52 10.67 -12.46
N ALA A 89 -31.17 10.23 -13.54
CA ALA A 89 -32.55 9.73 -13.50
C ALA A 89 -32.56 8.23 -13.78
N VAL A 90 -33.06 7.45 -12.82
CA VAL A 90 -33.11 5.98 -12.89
C VAL A 90 -34.31 5.54 -13.73
N GLY A 91 -34.04 4.69 -14.73
CA GLY A 91 -35.06 4.15 -15.62
C GLY A 91 -35.75 2.90 -15.07
N SER A 92 -36.70 2.38 -15.84
CA SER A 92 -37.58 1.28 -15.44
C SER A 92 -37.23 -0.06 -16.12
N SER A 93 -36.12 -0.16 -16.86
CA SER A 93 -35.76 -1.39 -17.58
C SER A 93 -35.13 -2.46 -16.69
N VAL A 94 -34.64 -2.07 -15.50
CA VAL A 94 -34.21 -2.97 -14.42
C VAL A 94 -34.88 -2.57 -13.12
N SER A 95 -34.96 -3.49 -12.16
CA SER A 95 -35.56 -3.20 -10.85
C SER A 95 -34.70 -2.25 -9.99
N THR A 96 -33.38 -2.29 -10.17
CA THR A 96 -32.44 -1.55 -9.34
C THR A 96 -31.18 -1.23 -10.13
N THR A 97 -30.77 0.03 -10.07
CA THR A 97 -29.48 0.51 -10.55
C THR A 97 -28.49 0.53 -9.40
N TYR A 98 -27.34 -0.11 -9.58
CA TYR A 98 -26.27 -0.14 -8.58
C TYR A 98 -25.09 0.74 -9.00
N LEU A 99 -24.84 1.80 -8.23
CA LEU A 99 -23.74 2.75 -8.46
C LEU A 99 -22.68 2.56 -7.36
N THR A 100 -21.46 2.20 -7.75
CA THR A 100 -20.35 1.97 -6.82
C THR A 100 -19.54 3.24 -6.54
N ASP A 101 -19.58 4.22 -7.45
CA ASP A 101 -18.97 5.54 -7.27
C ASP A 101 -19.78 6.61 -8.02
N VAL A 102 -19.94 7.77 -7.40
CA VAL A 102 -20.54 8.98 -7.99
C VAL A 102 -19.78 10.17 -7.45
N ARG A 103 -18.82 10.69 -8.24
CA ARG A 103 -17.95 11.79 -7.82
C ARG A 103 -17.73 12.81 -8.92
N THR A 104 -17.56 14.07 -8.53
CA THR A 104 -17.05 15.11 -9.44
C THR A 104 -15.57 15.34 -9.19
N TYR A 105 -14.85 15.74 -10.23
CA TYR A 105 -13.46 16.17 -10.15
C TYR A 105 -13.16 17.17 -11.26
N THR A 106 -12.08 17.93 -11.10
CA THR A 106 -11.56 18.78 -12.17
C THR A 106 -10.59 17.96 -13.02
N PRO A 107 -10.87 17.73 -14.31
CA PRO A 107 -9.96 16.97 -15.16
C PRO A 107 -8.58 17.65 -15.27
N VAL A 108 -7.55 16.85 -15.14
CA VAL A 108 -6.15 17.23 -15.33
C VAL A 108 -5.71 16.79 -16.72
N ALA A 109 -5.04 17.68 -17.47
CA ALA A 109 -4.52 17.31 -18.78
C ALA A 109 -3.39 16.27 -18.64
N LEU A 110 -3.32 15.35 -19.61
CA LEU A 110 -2.25 14.35 -19.67
C LEU A 110 -0.87 15.02 -19.56
N THR A 111 -0.10 14.56 -18.58
CA THR A 111 1.32 14.88 -18.44
C THR A 111 2.07 13.59 -18.13
N GLU A 112 3.05 13.22 -18.96
CA GLU A 112 3.79 11.96 -18.81
C GLU A 112 4.72 11.95 -17.59
N THR A 113 5.05 13.11 -17.03
CA THR A 113 5.91 13.26 -15.86
C THR A 113 5.40 14.32 -14.91
N LEU A 114 5.19 13.96 -13.65
CA LEU A 114 4.91 14.89 -12.55
C LEU A 114 6.12 14.93 -11.63
N THR A 115 6.50 16.12 -11.14
CA THR A 115 7.63 16.25 -10.21
C THR A 115 7.15 16.39 -8.77
N VAL A 116 7.83 15.71 -7.84
CA VAL A 116 7.52 15.72 -6.40
C VAL A 116 8.72 16.19 -5.60
N GLY A 117 8.51 17.14 -4.69
CA GLY A 117 9.53 17.70 -3.81
C GLY A 117 9.26 19.16 -3.43
N THR A 118 10.19 19.77 -2.72
CA THR A 118 10.11 21.21 -2.42
C THR A 118 10.12 22.02 -3.71
N ASP A 119 9.17 22.95 -3.86
CA ASP A 119 9.03 23.83 -5.04
C ASP A 119 8.84 23.08 -6.39
N LYS A 120 8.29 21.87 -6.36
CA LYS A 120 7.88 21.07 -7.54
C LYS A 120 6.39 21.19 -7.83
N ASP A 121 5.93 20.52 -8.90
CA ASP A 121 4.50 20.43 -9.27
C ASP A 121 3.64 19.98 -8.09
N TYR A 122 4.15 19.02 -7.30
CA TYR A 122 3.54 18.53 -6.08
C TYR A 122 4.55 18.43 -4.94
N GLN A 123 4.09 18.62 -3.72
CA GLN A 123 4.93 18.58 -2.53
C GLN A 123 4.94 17.19 -1.88
N THR A 124 3.93 16.39 -2.17
CA THR A 124 3.74 15.03 -1.65
C THR A 124 3.52 14.06 -2.81
N ILE A 125 3.82 12.79 -2.57
CA ILE A 125 3.59 11.74 -3.55
C ILE A 125 2.09 11.50 -3.70
N ASN A 126 1.32 11.52 -2.60
CA ASN A 126 -0.14 11.42 -2.68
C ASN A 126 -0.76 12.54 -3.52
N GLY A 127 -0.26 13.78 -3.44
CA GLY A 127 -0.75 14.88 -4.28
C GLY A 127 -0.55 14.62 -5.78
N ALA A 128 0.59 14.02 -6.15
CA ALA A 128 0.83 13.60 -7.53
C ALA A 128 -0.08 12.44 -7.94
N LEU A 129 -0.30 11.45 -7.07
CA LEU A 129 -1.24 10.34 -7.33
C LEU A 129 -2.68 10.83 -7.49
N ASP A 130 -3.13 11.78 -6.67
CA ASP A 130 -4.44 12.42 -6.78
C ASP A 130 -4.63 13.16 -8.11
N ALA A 131 -3.57 13.82 -8.60
CA ALA A 131 -3.60 14.42 -9.92
C ALA A 131 -3.72 13.38 -11.02
N ILE A 132 -3.07 12.22 -10.87
CA ILE A 132 -3.15 11.13 -11.86
C ILE A 132 -4.54 10.49 -11.89
N ARG A 133 -5.20 10.28 -10.73
CA ARG A 133 -6.60 9.81 -10.64
C ARG A 133 -7.61 10.72 -11.35
N ASN A 134 -7.22 11.97 -11.56
CA ASN A 134 -8.04 12.99 -12.21
C ASN A 134 -7.52 13.31 -13.62
N MET A 135 -6.52 12.59 -14.12
CA MET A 135 -5.89 12.85 -15.40
C MET A 135 -6.62 12.16 -16.56
N ASP A 136 -6.83 12.88 -17.66
CA ASP A 136 -7.40 12.30 -18.87
C ASP A 136 -6.38 11.39 -19.57
N ARG A 137 -6.53 10.08 -19.34
CA ARG A 137 -5.62 9.02 -19.80
C ARG A 137 -6.39 7.98 -20.63
N PRO A 138 -6.88 8.33 -21.84
CA PRO A 138 -7.79 7.49 -22.61
C PRO A 138 -7.19 6.15 -23.03
N ASN A 139 -5.87 5.99 -22.99
CA ASN A 139 -5.18 4.74 -23.31
C ASN A 139 -4.37 4.19 -22.12
N ALA A 140 -4.68 4.63 -20.90
CA ALA A 140 -3.91 4.34 -19.69
C ALA A 140 -2.41 4.69 -19.85
N GLU A 141 -2.12 5.84 -20.45
CA GLU A 141 -0.78 6.33 -20.74
C GLU A 141 0.12 6.30 -19.50
N ARG A 142 1.39 5.90 -19.63
CA ARG A 142 2.32 5.86 -18.49
C ARG A 142 2.51 7.26 -17.89
N VAL A 143 2.41 7.38 -16.57
CA VAL A 143 2.79 8.59 -15.86
C VAL A 143 3.93 8.30 -14.90
N THR A 144 4.99 9.10 -14.97
CA THR A 144 6.15 9.03 -14.08
C THR A 144 6.05 10.10 -13.02
N VAL A 145 6.00 9.70 -11.75
CA VAL A 145 6.22 10.56 -10.60
C VAL A 145 7.73 10.59 -10.33
N LEU A 146 8.37 11.70 -10.68
CA LEU A 146 9.79 11.95 -10.51
C LEU A 146 10.02 12.66 -9.17
N ILE A 147 10.61 11.96 -8.21
CA ILE A 147 10.62 12.33 -6.79
C ILE A 147 12.03 12.78 -6.40
N ASP A 148 12.18 14.02 -5.96
CA ASP A 148 13.44 14.52 -5.40
C ASP A 148 13.83 13.72 -4.14
N PRO A 149 15.14 13.54 -3.84
CA PRO A 149 15.59 12.86 -2.62
C PRO A 149 14.94 13.42 -1.34
N GLY A 150 14.56 12.53 -0.43
CA GLY A 150 13.86 12.89 0.79
C GLY A 150 13.22 11.73 1.54
N ASN A 151 12.81 12.01 2.77
CA ASN A 151 12.04 11.10 3.62
C ASN A 151 10.56 11.47 3.58
N TYR A 152 9.76 10.67 2.89
CA TYR A 152 8.33 10.87 2.69
C TYR A 152 7.54 9.96 3.64
N GLU A 153 7.07 10.52 4.75
CA GLU A 153 6.22 9.81 5.71
C GLU A 153 4.78 9.75 5.20
N GLU A 154 4.55 8.96 4.15
CA GLU A 154 3.27 8.85 3.44
C GLU A 154 2.85 7.38 3.29
N MET A 155 1.56 7.11 3.50
CA MET A 155 0.96 5.86 3.04
C MET A 155 0.43 6.05 1.63
N LEU A 156 0.77 5.16 0.71
CA LEU A 156 0.40 5.29 -0.70
C LEU A 156 -0.55 4.18 -1.13
N VAL A 157 -1.51 4.54 -1.97
CA VAL A 157 -2.36 3.61 -2.72
C VAL A 157 -2.11 3.82 -4.20
N ILE A 158 -1.65 2.78 -4.89
CA ILE A 158 -1.44 2.79 -6.35
C ILE A 158 -2.61 2.04 -6.99
N ASP A 159 -3.64 2.78 -7.37
CA ASP A 159 -4.93 2.31 -7.89
C ASP A 159 -5.18 2.68 -9.36
N GLU A 160 -4.20 3.34 -9.98
CA GLU A 160 -4.18 3.65 -11.40
C GLU A 160 -3.13 2.78 -12.12
N ASP A 161 -3.46 2.27 -13.31
CA ASP A 161 -2.53 1.46 -14.10
C ASP A 161 -1.32 2.29 -14.57
N ASN A 162 -0.23 1.63 -14.93
CA ASN A 162 0.89 2.25 -15.65
C ASN A 162 1.57 3.42 -14.91
N ILE A 163 1.69 3.33 -13.59
CA ILE A 163 2.35 4.35 -12.76
C ILE A 163 3.81 3.99 -12.55
N THR A 164 4.68 5.00 -12.65
CA THR A 164 6.11 4.89 -12.33
C THR A 164 6.47 5.81 -11.18
N LEU A 165 7.05 5.29 -10.09
CA LEU A 165 7.72 6.09 -9.06
C LEU A 165 9.24 6.05 -9.30
N LYS A 166 9.89 7.20 -9.40
CA LYS A 166 11.31 7.25 -9.74
C LYS A 166 12.04 8.32 -8.94
N ASN A 167 13.17 7.94 -8.34
CA ASN A 167 14.08 8.90 -7.71
C ASN A 167 14.70 9.83 -8.78
N ALA A 168 14.64 11.13 -8.54
CA ALA A 168 15.09 12.20 -9.44
C ALA A 168 16.60 12.47 -9.36
N ALA A 169 17.30 11.92 -8.36
CA ALA A 169 18.74 12.10 -8.20
C ALA A 169 19.51 11.69 -9.45
N LEU A 170 20.58 12.43 -9.76
CA LEU A 170 21.50 12.07 -10.85
C LEU A 170 22.29 10.78 -10.54
N SER A 171 22.49 10.49 -9.26
CA SER A 171 23.13 9.28 -8.77
C SER A 171 22.33 8.77 -7.57
N PRO A 172 21.18 8.11 -7.81
CA PRO A 172 20.30 7.66 -6.75
C PRO A 172 20.96 6.69 -5.78
N SER A 173 20.52 6.74 -4.53
CA SER A 173 20.90 5.77 -3.50
C SER A 173 19.69 5.06 -2.90
N ILE A 174 19.94 3.87 -2.35
CA ILE A 174 19.05 3.12 -1.46
C ILE A 174 19.75 2.75 -0.14
N GLY A 175 20.79 3.51 0.22
CA GLY A 175 21.57 3.33 1.45
C GLY A 175 20.84 3.86 2.70
N LEU A 176 21.06 3.16 3.81
CA LEU A 176 20.59 3.55 5.14
C LEU A 176 21.76 4.00 6.01
N LEU A 177 21.47 4.78 7.03
CA LEU A 177 22.42 5.29 8.01
C LEU A 177 21.83 5.17 9.43
N ASN A 178 22.70 5.24 10.43
CA ASN A 178 22.31 5.36 11.85
C ASN A 178 21.26 4.32 12.27
N ALA A 179 21.61 3.05 12.14
CA ALA A 179 20.74 1.91 12.45
C ALA A 179 19.40 1.91 11.68
N GLY A 180 19.34 2.52 10.49
CA GLY A 180 18.14 2.60 9.66
C GLY A 180 17.25 3.82 9.94
N VAL A 181 17.56 4.65 10.95
CA VAL A 181 16.81 5.87 11.25
C VAL A 181 16.91 6.85 10.08
N ASP A 182 18.11 6.99 9.53
CA ASP A 182 18.44 7.94 8.47
C ASP A 182 18.68 7.23 7.13
N ILE A 183 18.65 8.00 6.05
CA ILE A 183 18.93 7.56 4.68
C ILE A 183 20.05 8.39 4.07
N GLU A 184 20.72 7.84 3.06
CA GLU A 184 21.71 8.61 2.32
C GLU A 184 21.08 9.83 1.60
N PRO A 185 21.83 10.93 1.39
CA PRO A 185 21.27 12.19 0.87
C PRO A 185 20.57 12.10 -0.49
N GLU A 186 20.97 11.15 -1.35
CA GLU A 186 20.41 10.95 -2.70
C GLU A 186 19.32 9.87 -2.73
N ALA A 187 18.82 9.44 -1.57
CA ALA A 187 17.78 8.43 -1.45
C ALA A 187 16.38 9.04 -1.36
N VAL A 188 15.40 8.32 -1.88
CA VAL A 188 13.97 8.57 -1.65
C VAL A 188 13.44 7.43 -0.79
N ARG A 189 12.94 7.76 0.41
CA ARG A 189 12.26 6.82 1.29
C ARG A 189 10.79 7.16 1.41
N ILE A 190 9.95 6.14 1.26
CA ILE A 190 8.51 6.19 1.50
C ILE A 190 8.26 5.29 2.72
N THR A 191 7.78 5.88 3.82
CA THR A 191 7.66 5.19 5.11
C THR A 191 6.38 5.50 5.87
N SER A 192 5.92 4.55 6.67
CA SER A 192 4.85 4.75 7.66
C SER A 192 5.05 3.83 8.87
N TYR A 193 4.31 4.09 9.96
CA TYR A 193 4.53 3.47 11.26
C TYR A 193 3.36 2.60 11.74
N TYR A 194 2.47 2.20 10.84
CA TYR A 194 1.34 1.35 11.23
C TYR A 194 1.75 -0.13 11.30
N GLY A 195 1.24 -0.84 12.31
CA GLY A 195 1.60 -2.21 12.62
C GLY A 195 0.50 -2.94 13.40
N HIS A 196 0.57 -4.27 13.42
CA HIS A 196 -0.39 -5.10 14.14
C HIS A 196 -0.27 -4.93 15.66
N GLY A 197 -1.41 -5.02 16.37
CA GLY A 197 -1.43 -4.99 17.83
C GLY A 197 -1.62 -3.59 18.43
N TYR A 198 -1.75 -2.56 17.59
CA TYR A 198 -1.90 -1.17 17.99
C TYR A 198 -2.95 -0.46 17.13
N SER A 199 -3.64 0.50 17.74
CA SER A 199 -4.53 1.47 17.09
C SER A 199 -3.92 2.86 17.17
N TYR A 200 -4.32 3.76 16.25
CA TYR A 200 -3.65 5.04 16.05
C TYR A 200 -4.69 6.15 16.01
N TYR A 201 -4.42 7.28 16.67
CA TYR A 201 -5.34 8.42 16.64
C TYR A 201 -5.41 9.02 15.24
N SER A 202 -4.36 8.87 14.43
CA SER A 202 -4.35 9.28 13.02
C SER A 202 -5.10 8.36 12.05
N MET A 203 -5.61 7.20 12.48
CA MET A 203 -6.12 6.18 11.56
C MET A 203 -7.55 6.46 11.13
N GLY A 204 -7.72 6.73 9.83
CA GLY A 204 -9.01 6.80 9.16
C GLY A 204 -9.72 5.44 9.05
N ASN A 205 -10.99 5.49 8.64
CA ASN A 205 -11.79 4.28 8.44
C ASN A 205 -11.35 3.42 7.25
N ASP A 206 -10.37 3.86 6.47
CA ASP A 206 -9.68 3.20 5.36
C ASP A 206 -8.30 2.65 5.78
N GLN A 207 -7.98 2.76 7.07
CA GLN A 207 -6.70 2.40 7.68
C GLN A 207 -5.51 3.12 7.03
N LYS A 208 -5.71 4.38 6.65
CA LYS A 208 -4.65 5.29 6.23
C LYS A 208 -4.52 6.43 7.24
N TRP A 209 -3.36 7.07 7.20
CA TRP A 209 -3.05 8.22 8.03
C TRP A 209 -3.81 9.45 7.54
N ASP A 210 -4.45 10.15 8.47
CA ASP A 210 -5.19 11.38 8.20
C ASP A 210 -4.94 12.40 9.33
N ALA A 211 -4.54 13.62 8.93
CA ALA A 211 -4.22 14.71 9.85
C ALA A 211 -5.45 15.23 10.62
N ASP A 212 -6.61 15.30 9.96
CA ASP A 212 -7.85 15.76 10.56
C ASP A 212 -8.38 14.70 11.52
N VAL A 213 -8.25 13.42 11.18
CA VAL A 213 -8.61 12.31 12.09
C VAL A 213 -7.72 12.34 13.34
N LEU A 214 -6.41 12.54 13.17
CA LEU A 214 -5.48 12.72 14.30
C LEU A 214 -5.93 13.87 15.20
N GLN A 215 -6.20 15.04 14.62
CA GLN A 215 -6.66 16.21 15.36
C GLN A 215 -7.95 15.93 16.13
N VAL A 216 -8.98 15.42 15.43
CA VAL A 216 -10.31 15.17 16.01
C VAL A 216 -10.25 14.13 17.12
N ASN A 217 -9.53 13.01 16.91
CA ASN A 217 -9.38 11.98 17.93
C ASN A 217 -8.62 12.52 19.15
N THR A 218 -7.60 13.35 18.95
CA THR A 218 -6.84 13.98 20.03
C THR A 218 -7.71 14.92 20.85
N GLU A 219 -8.51 15.77 20.19
CA GLU A 219 -9.45 16.68 20.86
C GLU A 219 -10.55 15.92 21.62
N ASN A 220 -11.00 14.78 21.09
CA ASN A 220 -12.00 13.93 21.73
C ASN A 220 -11.44 13.05 22.86
N GLY A 221 -10.11 12.83 22.88
CA GLY A 221 -9.46 11.89 23.78
C GLY A 221 -9.88 10.42 23.55
N SER A 222 -10.30 10.09 22.32
CA SER A 222 -10.72 8.73 21.97
C SER A 222 -10.52 8.43 20.48
N LEU A 223 -10.30 7.15 20.17
CA LEU A 223 -10.20 6.64 18.81
C LEU A 223 -11.57 6.65 18.12
N SER A 224 -11.62 7.11 16.87
CA SER A 224 -12.79 6.95 15.99
C SER A 224 -12.78 5.62 15.22
N TYR A 225 -11.62 4.96 15.08
CA TYR A 225 -11.47 3.69 14.38
C TYR A 225 -10.47 2.78 15.10
N ASN A 226 -10.73 1.46 15.07
CA ASN A 226 -9.82 0.45 15.60
C ASN A 226 -9.13 -0.26 14.46
N ASN A 227 -7.79 -0.32 14.52
CA ASN A 227 -7.00 -1.04 13.53
C ASN A 227 -7.47 -2.51 13.43
N THR A 228 -7.57 -3.04 12.21
CA THR A 228 -7.92 -4.44 11.97
C THR A 228 -6.69 -5.36 11.98
N GLY A 229 -5.49 -4.77 11.95
CA GLY A 229 -4.21 -5.43 12.10
C GLY A 229 -3.75 -6.16 10.84
N ALA A 230 -3.54 -7.46 10.98
CA ALA A 230 -2.88 -8.28 9.96
C ALA A 230 -3.94 -8.86 9.00
N GLY A 231 -3.61 -8.90 7.72
CA GLY A 231 -4.50 -9.35 6.65
C GLY A 231 -4.92 -8.22 5.72
N THR A 232 -5.90 -8.51 4.85
CA THR A 232 -6.30 -7.62 3.74
C THR A 232 -7.56 -6.81 4.05
N THR A 233 -8.11 -6.94 5.25
CA THR A 233 -9.36 -6.28 5.66
C THR A 233 -9.24 -4.78 5.45
N ASN A 234 -10.21 -4.21 4.75
CA ASN A 234 -10.37 -2.77 4.59
C ASN A 234 -9.09 -2.07 4.10
N GLY A 235 -8.42 -2.70 3.12
CA GLY A 235 -7.25 -2.14 2.44
C GLY A 235 -5.99 -1.98 3.30
N SER A 236 -5.90 -2.64 4.47
CA SER A 236 -4.73 -2.53 5.35
C SER A 236 -3.50 -3.26 4.81
N TYR A 237 -3.66 -4.51 4.37
CA TYR A 237 -2.56 -5.39 3.94
C TYR A 237 -1.40 -5.42 4.96
N TRP A 238 -1.69 -5.83 6.19
CA TRP A 238 -0.72 -5.82 7.30
C TRP A 238 -0.17 -4.41 7.56
N ASN A 239 -1.03 -3.41 7.47
CA ASN A 239 -0.69 -2.00 7.66
C ASN A 239 0.35 -1.51 6.66
N ALA A 240 0.26 -1.96 5.41
CA ALA A 240 1.22 -1.65 4.37
C ALA A 240 1.42 -0.14 4.20
N THR A 241 2.67 0.30 4.18
CA THR A 241 3.02 1.67 3.79
C THR A 241 2.59 1.96 2.36
N VAL A 242 2.84 1.02 1.44
CA VAL A 242 2.38 1.14 0.05
C VAL A 242 1.52 -0.06 -0.33
N VAL A 243 0.31 0.20 -0.83
CA VAL A 243 -0.58 -0.81 -1.40
C VAL A 243 -0.72 -0.58 -2.90
N VAL A 244 -0.41 -1.61 -3.70
CA VAL A 244 -0.53 -1.60 -5.15
C VAL A 244 -1.73 -2.44 -5.57
N TYR A 245 -2.75 -1.80 -6.13
CA TYR A 245 -3.94 -2.44 -6.68
C TYR A 245 -3.92 -2.56 -8.21
N ALA A 246 -3.13 -1.72 -8.88
CA ALA A 246 -3.17 -1.57 -10.33
C ALA A 246 -2.04 -2.27 -11.07
N ASP A 247 -2.23 -2.46 -12.38
CA ASP A 247 -1.32 -3.18 -13.25
C ASP A 247 -0.14 -2.31 -13.73
N ASN A 248 0.97 -2.98 -14.05
CA ASN A 248 2.15 -2.37 -14.67
C ASN A 248 2.79 -1.24 -13.83
N PHE A 249 2.68 -1.35 -12.51
CA PHE A 249 3.40 -0.51 -11.56
C PHE A 249 4.92 -0.68 -11.71
N TRP A 250 5.65 0.43 -11.74
CA TRP A 250 7.10 0.46 -11.79
C TRP A 250 7.66 1.36 -10.70
N ALA A 251 8.69 0.91 -9.99
CA ALA A 251 9.48 1.74 -9.10
C ALA A 251 10.97 1.65 -9.47
N GLU A 252 11.68 2.78 -9.44
CA GLU A 252 13.12 2.86 -9.72
C GLU A 252 13.84 3.65 -8.62
N ASP A 253 14.81 3.01 -7.97
CA ASP A 253 15.70 3.62 -6.97
C ASP A 253 14.96 4.20 -5.73
N ILE A 254 13.92 3.50 -5.28
CA ILE A 254 13.06 3.88 -4.13
C ILE A 254 13.28 2.94 -2.93
N ILE A 255 13.32 3.50 -1.72
CA ILE A 255 13.21 2.76 -0.47
C ILE A 255 11.74 2.74 -0.02
N PHE A 256 11.16 1.55 0.09
CA PHE A 256 9.87 1.29 0.74
C PHE A 256 10.13 0.73 2.13
N GLU A 257 9.61 1.37 3.17
CA GLU A 257 9.85 0.99 4.55
C GLU A 257 8.55 1.03 5.35
N ASN A 258 8.41 0.13 6.31
CA ASN A 258 7.50 0.36 7.42
C ASN A 258 8.34 0.54 8.70
N SER A 259 8.35 1.76 9.23
CA SER A 259 9.22 2.17 10.35
C SER A 259 8.78 1.56 11.68
N PHE A 260 7.59 0.97 11.77
CA PHE A 260 7.01 0.46 13.02
C PHE A 260 7.94 -0.50 13.80
N ASN A 261 8.80 -1.25 13.09
CA ASN A 261 9.83 -2.11 13.70
C ASN A 261 11.28 -1.67 13.38
N GLN A 262 11.47 -0.44 12.93
CA GLN A 262 12.78 0.13 12.61
C GLN A 262 13.14 1.25 13.59
N TYR A 263 12.25 2.22 13.78
CA TYR A 263 12.45 3.35 14.68
C TYR A 263 11.13 4.09 14.88
N ILE A 264 11.03 4.86 15.97
CA ILE A 264 9.90 5.78 16.14
C ILE A 264 10.04 6.94 15.16
N SER A 265 9.17 7.00 14.15
CA SER A 265 9.15 8.09 13.16
C SER A 265 8.68 9.41 13.78
N GLN A 266 8.86 10.54 13.06
CA GLN A 266 8.37 11.82 13.57
C GLN A 266 6.84 11.81 13.64
N LYS A 267 6.15 11.27 12.62
CA LYS A 267 4.69 11.12 12.68
C LYS A 267 4.22 10.17 13.78
N GLU A 268 4.98 9.12 14.10
CA GLU A 268 4.63 8.24 15.24
C GLU A 268 4.75 8.97 16.57
N ALA A 269 5.83 9.74 16.77
CA ALA A 269 6.05 10.53 17.98
C ALA A 269 4.99 11.63 18.17
N ASP A 270 4.45 12.15 17.06
CA ASP A 270 3.39 13.16 17.06
C ASP A 270 1.96 12.56 17.12
N ASP A 271 1.83 11.22 17.10
CA ASP A 271 0.57 10.49 17.22
C ASP A 271 0.39 9.90 18.64
N LEU A 272 -0.84 9.51 18.95
CA LEU A 272 -1.16 8.72 20.13
C LEU A 272 -1.41 7.26 19.70
N VAL A 273 -0.38 6.44 19.89
CA VAL A 273 -0.42 4.99 19.60
C VAL A 273 -0.96 4.24 20.82
N VAL A 274 -2.01 3.46 20.61
CA VAL A 274 -2.72 2.71 21.67
C VAL A 274 -2.52 1.22 21.48
N GLU A 275 -1.87 0.57 22.44
CA GLU A 275 -1.76 -0.89 22.47
C GLU A 275 -3.14 -1.55 22.58
N TRP A 276 -3.37 -2.62 21.84
CA TRP A 276 -4.57 -3.43 21.98
C TRP A 276 -4.59 -4.19 23.30
N ALA A 277 -5.77 -4.26 23.91
CA ALA A 277 -5.98 -5.06 25.13
C ALA A 277 -5.69 -6.56 24.93
N VAL A 278 -5.81 -7.07 23.71
CA VAL A 278 -5.49 -8.46 23.33
C VAL A 278 -4.71 -8.44 22.02
N GLY A 279 -3.53 -9.07 22.00
CA GLY A 279 -2.70 -9.18 20.81
C GLY A 279 -1.68 -8.05 20.60
N GLY A 280 -1.60 -7.08 21.53
CA GLY A 280 -0.47 -6.17 21.64
C GLY A 280 0.78 -6.84 22.23
N VAL A 281 1.94 -6.19 22.07
CA VAL A 281 3.25 -6.70 22.52
C VAL A 281 3.92 -5.81 23.58
N GLY A 282 3.19 -4.85 24.14
CA GLY A 282 3.64 -3.95 25.22
C GLY A 282 3.60 -2.47 24.84
N GLU A 283 3.78 -1.63 25.86
CA GLU A 283 3.87 -0.18 25.71
C GLU A 283 5.09 0.22 24.86
N ARG A 284 4.85 0.99 23.79
CA ARG A 284 5.89 1.44 22.85
C ARG A 284 6.58 2.71 23.36
N PRO A 285 7.88 2.90 23.04
CA PRO A 285 8.52 4.19 23.22
C PRO A 285 7.86 5.26 22.32
N THR A 286 8.03 6.53 22.69
CA THR A 286 7.36 7.67 22.03
C THR A 286 8.34 8.73 21.52
N ASP A 287 9.62 8.59 21.84
CA ASP A 287 10.66 9.52 21.43
C ASP A 287 11.14 9.23 20.01
N TYR A 288 11.18 10.27 19.18
CA TYR A 288 11.67 10.20 17.80
C TYR A 288 13.05 9.55 17.70
N GLY A 289 13.21 8.66 16.71
CA GLY A 289 14.45 7.95 16.41
C GLY A 289 14.75 6.79 17.33
N ASN A 290 13.88 6.46 18.30
CA ASN A 290 14.12 5.36 19.22
C ASN A 290 14.12 4.01 18.48
N THR A 291 15.26 3.31 18.53
CA THR A 291 15.48 2.03 17.85
C THR A 291 15.18 0.81 18.73
N ASP A 292 14.70 0.96 19.96
CA ASP A 292 14.35 -0.19 20.82
C ASP A 292 13.24 -1.04 20.18
N VAL A 293 12.40 -0.43 19.32
CA VAL A 293 11.37 -1.12 18.53
C VAL A 293 11.94 -2.11 17.51
N GLN A 294 13.25 -2.12 17.28
CA GLN A 294 13.94 -3.11 16.47
C GLN A 294 14.05 -4.48 17.17
N PHE A 295 14.02 -4.49 18.50
CA PHE A 295 14.24 -5.72 19.26
C PHE A 295 13.00 -6.63 19.25
N ARG A 296 13.24 -7.92 19.47
CA ARG A 296 12.26 -8.99 19.31
C ARG A 296 11.05 -8.88 20.25
N SER A 297 11.12 -8.03 21.28
CA SER A 297 10.00 -7.74 22.19
C SER A 297 8.92 -6.88 21.54
N PHE A 298 9.29 -5.97 20.64
CA PHE A 298 8.36 -5.06 19.95
C PHE A 298 8.00 -5.51 18.54
N ARG A 299 8.70 -6.53 18.03
CA ARG A 299 8.48 -7.00 16.67
C ARG A 299 7.05 -7.47 16.48
N GLU A 300 6.38 -6.80 15.56
CA GLU A 300 5.05 -7.18 15.10
C GLU A 300 4.90 -7.08 13.58
N ARG A 301 3.80 -7.59 13.03
CA ARG A 301 3.58 -7.62 11.58
C ARG A 301 3.30 -6.22 11.05
N ALA A 302 4.11 -5.78 10.09
CA ALA A 302 4.04 -4.45 9.49
C ALA A 302 4.67 -4.47 8.09
N ALA A 303 3.85 -4.37 7.05
CA ALA A 303 4.30 -4.45 5.67
C ALA A 303 4.81 -3.10 5.17
N ALA A 304 5.88 -3.11 4.38
CA ALA A 304 6.39 -1.94 3.68
C ALA A 304 5.69 -1.77 2.33
N ILE A 305 5.51 -2.87 1.60
CA ILE A 305 4.78 -2.87 0.32
C ILE A 305 3.95 -4.13 0.17
N ALA A 306 2.74 -3.95 -0.35
CA ALA A 306 1.79 -5.02 -0.63
C ALA A 306 1.22 -4.88 -2.04
N PHE A 307 1.39 -5.91 -2.87
CA PHE A 307 0.62 -6.05 -4.10
C PHE A 307 -0.69 -6.77 -3.77
N ALA A 308 -1.82 -6.11 -4.02
CA ALA A 308 -3.15 -6.69 -3.87
C ALA A 308 -3.34 -7.86 -4.84
N ASN A 309 -4.38 -8.66 -4.60
CA ASN A 309 -4.79 -9.66 -5.58
C ASN A 309 -5.05 -9.00 -6.94
N ASP A 310 -4.66 -9.70 -8.00
CA ASP A 310 -4.84 -9.30 -9.40
C ASP A 310 -4.02 -8.06 -9.84
N ALA A 311 -3.27 -7.41 -8.95
CA ALA A 311 -2.32 -6.35 -9.31
C ALA A 311 -1.10 -6.94 -10.02
N ASP A 312 -1.08 -6.91 -11.34
CA ASP A 312 -0.16 -7.68 -12.17
C ASP A 312 0.99 -6.84 -12.76
N LYS A 313 2.10 -7.52 -13.05
CA LYS A 313 3.31 -6.94 -13.69
C LYS A 313 3.96 -5.80 -12.91
N GLY A 314 4.04 -5.93 -11.59
CA GLY A 314 4.79 -5.02 -10.73
C GLY A 314 6.31 -5.16 -10.92
N ILE A 315 7.04 -4.05 -11.04
CA ILE A 315 8.50 -4.05 -11.17
C ILE A 315 9.13 -3.10 -10.16
N LEU A 316 10.04 -3.62 -9.33
CA LEU A 316 10.88 -2.88 -8.40
C LEU A 316 12.34 -2.95 -8.88
N PHE A 317 12.81 -1.91 -9.56
CA PHE A 317 14.17 -1.85 -10.11
C PHE A 317 15.08 -1.04 -9.18
N LYS A 318 16.10 -1.69 -8.63
CA LYS A 318 17.02 -1.12 -7.63
C LYS A 318 16.30 -0.50 -6.44
N CYS A 319 15.15 -1.02 -6.08
CA CYS A 319 14.44 -0.59 -4.89
C CYS A 319 14.98 -1.31 -3.65
N ARG A 320 14.66 -0.77 -2.49
CA ARG A 320 14.85 -1.42 -1.20
C ARG A 320 13.50 -1.59 -0.51
N VAL A 321 13.23 -2.75 0.06
CA VAL A 321 12.02 -3.02 0.85
C VAL A 321 12.46 -3.39 2.27
N ILE A 322 11.98 -2.66 3.27
CA ILE A 322 12.48 -2.74 4.66
C ILE A 322 11.33 -3.03 5.63
N GLY A 323 11.47 -4.12 6.38
CA GLY A 323 10.67 -4.34 7.58
C GLY A 323 11.35 -5.35 8.51
N ARG A 324 10.55 -6.00 9.36
CA ARG A 324 11.00 -7.16 10.17
C ARG A 324 10.11 -8.36 9.95
N GLN A 325 8.86 -8.30 10.37
CA GLN A 325 7.91 -9.37 10.10
C GLN A 325 6.93 -8.94 9.01
N ASP A 326 6.73 -9.80 8.00
CA ASP A 326 5.75 -9.62 6.93
C ASP A 326 5.99 -8.34 6.09
N SER A 327 7.22 -8.13 5.59
CA SER A 327 7.64 -6.86 4.98
C SER A 327 7.18 -6.63 3.53
N PHE A 328 7.21 -7.68 2.70
CA PHE A 328 6.88 -7.62 1.28
C PHE A 328 5.81 -8.66 0.94
N PHE A 329 4.57 -8.20 0.78
CA PHE A 329 3.43 -9.02 0.42
C PHE A 329 3.16 -9.00 -1.09
N GLY A 330 2.72 -10.13 -1.63
CA GLY A 330 2.02 -10.17 -2.92
C GLY A 330 0.83 -11.11 -2.94
N GLY A 331 -0.30 -10.62 -3.45
CA GLY A 331 -1.57 -11.33 -3.55
C GLY A 331 -1.62 -12.36 -4.68
N ALA A 332 -2.75 -13.05 -4.75
CA ALA A 332 -3.01 -14.04 -5.79
C ALA A 332 -3.06 -13.36 -7.17
N ASN A 333 -2.61 -14.09 -8.20
CA ASN A 333 -2.54 -13.63 -9.60
C ASN A 333 -1.60 -12.44 -9.88
N SER A 334 -0.97 -11.85 -8.87
CA SER A 334 0.05 -10.81 -9.04
C SER A 334 1.38 -11.41 -9.54
N ARG A 335 1.95 -10.84 -10.60
CA ARG A 335 3.35 -11.12 -10.99
C ARG A 335 4.25 -9.95 -10.64
N VAL A 336 5.27 -10.20 -9.84
CA VAL A 336 6.16 -9.16 -9.31
C VAL A 336 7.62 -9.49 -9.59
N VAL A 337 8.38 -8.50 -10.05
CA VAL A 337 9.84 -8.60 -10.25
C VAL A 337 10.55 -7.60 -9.36
N MET A 338 11.55 -8.06 -8.60
CA MET A 338 12.52 -7.18 -7.95
C MET A 338 13.91 -7.43 -8.56
N TYR A 339 14.51 -6.40 -9.15
CA TYR A 339 15.77 -6.51 -9.87
C TYR A 339 16.83 -5.58 -9.29
N LYS A 340 17.99 -6.12 -8.90
CA LYS A 340 19.14 -5.34 -8.36
C LYS A 340 18.82 -4.52 -7.11
N GLY A 341 17.85 -4.95 -6.32
CA GLY A 341 17.44 -4.26 -5.10
C GLY A 341 17.92 -4.93 -3.82
N VAL A 342 17.32 -4.54 -2.70
CA VAL A 342 17.48 -5.18 -1.38
C VAL A 342 16.11 -5.47 -0.78
N ALA A 343 15.77 -6.74 -0.55
CA ALA A 343 14.62 -7.13 0.27
C ALA A 343 15.13 -7.47 1.68
N MET A 344 14.70 -6.72 2.68
CA MET A 344 15.21 -6.77 4.04
C MET A 344 14.12 -7.09 5.05
N GLY A 345 14.35 -8.10 5.88
CA GLY A 345 13.48 -8.43 7.00
C GLY A 345 13.94 -9.63 7.84
N GLY A 346 13.16 -9.92 8.88
CA GLY A 346 13.38 -10.98 9.84
C GLY A 346 12.54 -12.22 9.53
N VAL A 347 11.24 -12.20 9.83
CA VAL A 347 10.36 -13.37 9.70
C VAL A 347 9.40 -13.17 8.54
N ASP A 348 9.32 -14.16 7.67
CA ASP A 348 8.36 -14.23 6.56
C ASP A 348 8.37 -12.96 5.68
N TYR A 349 9.54 -12.35 5.49
CA TYR A 349 9.60 -10.99 4.96
C TYR A 349 9.31 -10.88 3.46
N ILE A 350 9.32 -12.00 2.71
CA ILE A 350 8.75 -12.12 1.36
C ILE A 350 7.64 -13.16 1.41
N PHE A 351 6.38 -12.75 1.30
CA PHE A 351 5.25 -13.62 1.60
C PHE A 351 4.01 -13.38 0.73
N GLY A 352 3.11 -14.36 0.74
CA GLY A 352 1.84 -14.30 0.00
C GLY A 352 1.70 -15.33 -1.12
N ASP A 353 0.79 -15.02 -2.04
CA ASP A 353 0.28 -15.89 -3.10
C ASP A 353 0.86 -15.55 -4.49
N MET A 354 1.69 -14.49 -4.59
CA MET A 354 2.20 -13.97 -5.86
C MET A 354 3.10 -14.95 -6.63
N VAL A 355 3.29 -14.68 -7.92
CA VAL A 355 4.40 -15.26 -8.69
C VAL A 355 5.52 -14.22 -8.74
N ALA A 356 6.65 -14.51 -8.10
CA ALA A 356 7.70 -13.52 -7.90
C ALA A 356 9.05 -13.93 -8.50
N VAL A 357 9.75 -12.97 -9.09
CA VAL A 357 11.15 -13.13 -9.50
C VAL A 357 12.01 -12.08 -8.82
N PHE A 358 12.95 -12.52 -8.00
CA PHE A 358 14.02 -11.68 -7.48
C PHE A 358 15.26 -11.99 -8.31
N TYR A 359 15.83 -10.98 -8.96
CA TYR A 359 17.00 -11.16 -9.82
C TYR A 359 18.13 -10.25 -9.35
N ARG A 360 19.29 -10.83 -9.00
CA ARG A 360 20.45 -10.08 -8.47
C ARG A 360 20.09 -9.18 -7.29
N THR A 361 19.13 -9.62 -6.49
CA THR A 361 18.64 -8.90 -5.33
C THR A 361 19.33 -9.42 -4.07
N GLU A 362 19.64 -8.52 -3.16
CA GLU A 362 20.11 -8.88 -1.83
C GLU A 362 18.91 -9.27 -0.97
N LEU A 363 19.01 -10.42 -0.31
CA LEU A 363 18.02 -10.97 0.61
C LEU A 363 18.61 -10.80 2.01
N SER A 364 18.33 -9.66 2.64
CA SER A 364 19.02 -9.19 3.84
C SER A 364 18.26 -9.56 5.11
N MET A 365 18.88 -10.39 5.95
CA MET A 365 18.34 -10.81 7.24
C MET A 365 18.45 -9.68 8.28
N ASN A 366 17.30 -9.28 8.83
CA ASN A 366 17.18 -8.23 9.84
C ASN A 366 16.53 -8.80 11.11
N THR A 367 17.36 -9.40 11.97
CA THR A 367 16.96 -10.00 13.25
C THR A 367 17.59 -9.26 14.41
N ASP A 368 17.00 -9.41 15.60
CA ASP A 368 17.56 -8.96 16.86
C ASP A 368 18.75 -9.86 17.25
N SER A 369 19.97 -9.36 17.09
CA SER A 369 21.20 -10.10 17.45
C SER A 369 21.38 -10.29 18.97
N GLU A 370 20.62 -9.59 19.79
CA GLU A 370 20.64 -9.68 21.24
C GLU A 370 19.74 -10.82 21.74
N ASN A 371 18.88 -11.35 20.86
CA ASN A 371 17.98 -12.45 21.14
C ASN A 371 18.37 -13.72 20.38
N SER A 372 18.88 -14.74 21.08
CA SER A 372 19.40 -15.97 20.46
C SER A 372 18.37 -16.82 19.71
N ILE A 373 17.08 -16.67 20.01
CA ILE A 373 16.00 -17.44 19.36
C ILE A 373 15.37 -16.70 18.18
N ASP A 374 15.75 -15.44 17.91
CA ASP A 374 15.17 -14.67 16.83
C ASP A 374 15.70 -15.04 15.43
N ARG A 375 15.22 -16.14 14.86
CA ARG A 375 15.70 -16.64 13.55
C ARG A 375 14.93 -16.03 12.37
N THR A 376 15.63 -15.86 11.25
CA THR A 376 15.01 -15.44 9.98
C THR A 376 14.27 -16.57 9.28
N TYR A 377 13.16 -16.23 8.63
CA TYR A 377 12.57 -17.00 7.53
C TYR A 377 12.46 -16.05 6.33
N ILE A 378 13.23 -16.30 5.27
CA ILE A 378 13.26 -15.37 4.11
C ILE A 378 11.90 -15.34 3.41
N THR A 379 11.35 -16.51 3.08
CA THR A 379 10.09 -16.59 2.34
C THR A 379 8.98 -17.30 3.12
N ALA A 380 7.75 -16.82 2.95
CA ALA A 380 6.53 -17.51 3.33
C ALA A 380 5.55 -17.56 2.16
N ALA A 381 5.85 -18.44 1.21
CA ALA A 381 5.02 -18.70 0.03
C ALA A 381 3.69 -19.38 0.43
N LYS A 382 2.62 -19.08 -0.32
CA LYS A 382 1.25 -19.54 -0.04
C LYS A 382 0.46 -19.98 -1.27
N GLN A 383 0.99 -19.81 -2.48
CA GLN A 383 0.26 -20.12 -3.71
C GLN A 383 -0.39 -21.51 -3.69
N ASN A 384 -1.65 -21.56 -4.14
CA ASN A 384 -2.44 -22.79 -4.16
C ASN A 384 -2.01 -23.76 -5.28
N SER A 385 -1.46 -23.24 -6.38
CA SER A 385 -0.97 -24.03 -7.52
C SER A 385 -0.06 -23.17 -8.40
N GLY A 386 0.66 -23.79 -9.33
CA GLY A 386 1.50 -23.07 -10.30
C GLY A 386 2.90 -22.75 -9.77
N ARG A 387 3.54 -21.75 -10.40
CA ARG A 387 4.89 -21.30 -10.02
C ARG A 387 4.83 -20.37 -8.82
N GLY A 388 5.84 -20.43 -7.97
CA GLY A 388 5.98 -19.54 -6.83
C GLY A 388 7.06 -18.49 -7.03
N TYR A 389 8.04 -18.51 -6.13
CA TYR A 389 9.11 -17.53 -6.12
C TYR A 389 10.39 -18.08 -6.75
N LEU A 390 11.05 -17.27 -7.57
CA LEU A 390 12.39 -17.54 -8.10
C LEU A 390 13.37 -16.49 -7.58
N MET A 391 14.34 -16.92 -6.78
CA MET A 391 15.49 -16.14 -6.35
C MET A 391 16.67 -16.48 -7.26
N TYR A 392 16.90 -15.67 -8.30
CA TYR A 392 17.91 -15.93 -9.33
C TYR A 392 19.12 -15.01 -9.19
N GLU A 393 20.33 -15.59 -9.11
CA GLU A 393 21.57 -14.83 -8.92
C GLU A 393 21.53 -13.86 -7.73
N CYS A 394 20.72 -14.18 -6.71
CA CYS A 394 20.57 -13.36 -5.51
C CYS A 394 21.77 -13.53 -4.55
N ARG A 395 21.82 -12.68 -3.52
CA ARG A 395 22.76 -12.83 -2.40
C ARG A 395 22.01 -12.81 -1.08
N VAL A 396 22.06 -13.91 -0.33
CA VAL A 396 21.59 -13.93 1.06
C VAL A 396 22.65 -13.29 1.94
N THR A 397 22.29 -12.22 2.64
CA THR A 397 23.17 -11.40 3.48
C THR A 397 22.44 -10.99 4.76
N SER A 398 22.98 -10.08 5.56
CA SER A 398 22.35 -9.55 6.77
C SER A 398 22.41 -8.04 6.80
N ALA A 399 21.44 -7.42 7.48
CA ALA A 399 21.49 -6.02 7.85
C ALA A 399 22.82 -5.69 8.53
N LEU A 400 23.47 -4.60 8.12
CA LEU A 400 24.74 -4.16 8.66
C LEU A 400 24.55 -3.53 10.05
N PRO A 401 25.19 -4.08 11.11
CA PRO A 401 25.22 -3.49 12.44
C PRO A 401 25.61 -2.01 12.45
N GLY A 402 24.89 -1.19 13.21
CA GLY A 402 25.10 0.24 13.39
C GLY A 402 24.71 1.12 12.19
N THR A 403 24.58 0.56 10.99
CA THR A 403 24.20 1.29 9.77
C THR A 403 22.74 1.03 9.40
N GLU A 404 22.35 -0.23 9.34
CA GLU A 404 21.02 -0.67 8.89
C GLU A 404 20.17 -1.24 10.03
N SER A 405 20.80 -1.63 11.16
CA SER A 405 20.11 -2.06 12.37
C SER A 405 20.92 -1.72 13.62
N ALA A 406 20.24 -1.55 14.75
CA ALA A 406 20.82 -1.31 16.07
C ALA A 406 21.48 -2.56 16.70
N SER A 407 21.34 -3.73 16.06
CA SER A 407 22.01 -4.95 16.50
C SER A 407 23.53 -4.83 16.47
N ASN A 408 24.19 -5.55 17.39
CA ASN A 408 25.65 -5.57 17.52
C ASN A 408 26.35 -6.48 16.49
N TYR A 409 25.65 -7.50 16.00
CA TYR A 409 26.19 -8.50 15.08
C TYR A 409 25.25 -8.70 13.89
N ARG A 410 25.77 -9.28 12.82
CA ARG A 410 24.95 -9.81 11.73
C ARG A 410 24.02 -10.88 12.29
N SER A 411 22.96 -11.14 11.53
CA SER A 411 21.99 -12.16 11.87
C SER A 411 22.66 -13.52 12.00
N LYS A 412 22.22 -14.23 13.03
CA LYS A 412 22.46 -15.66 13.21
C LYS A 412 21.81 -16.49 12.07
N PRO A 413 22.25 -17.74 11.87
CA PRO A 413 21.71 -18.60 10.83
C PRO A 413 20.18 -18.73 10.89
N GLY A 414 19.52 -18.49 9.76
CA GLY A 414 18.08 -18.60 9.57
C GLY A 414 17.73 -19.61 8.48
N TYR A 415 16.55 -19.47 7.89
CA TYR A 415 16.01 -20.42 6.92
C TYR A 415 15.69 -19.74 5.59
N PHE A 416 15.85 -20.48 4.49
CA PHE A 416 15.39 -20.03 3.17
C PHE A 416 13.90 -19.69 3.14
N GLY A 417 13.12 -20.31 4.04
CA GLY A 417 11.71 -19.98 4.22
C GLY A 417 10.95 -21.09 4.89
N ARG A 418 9.63 -20.92 4.95
CA ARG A 418 8.67 -21.92 5.40
C ARG A 418 7.40 -21.83 4.56
N PRO A 419 6.63 -22.92 4.38
CA PRO A 419 5.35 -22.85 3.71
C PRO A 419 4.35 -22.12 4.61
N TRP A 420 3.77 -21.02 4.14
CA TRP A 420 2.57 -20.46 4.77
C TRP A 420 1.37 -21.35 4.45
N GLN A 421 1.25 -21.78 3.19
CA GLN A 421 0.35 -22.86 2.80
C GLN A 421 1.11 -24.18 2.65
N ALA A 422 0.67 -25.19 3.40
CA ALA A 422 1.28 -26.51 3.35
C ALA A 422 1.13 -27.16 1.95
N ASN A 423 2.15 -27.88 1.52
CA ASN A 423 2.18 -28.79 0.36
C ASN A 423 2.05 -28.18 -1.05
N THR A 424 1.72 -26.90 -1.21
CA THR A 424 1.58 -26.26 -2.53
C THR A 424 2.62 -25.19 -2.82
N SER A 425 3.30 -24.72 -1.77
CA SER A 425 4.30 -23.67 -1.85
C SER A 425 5.58 -24.12 -2.58
N GLU A 426 6.07 -23.28 -3.48
CA GLU A 426 7.29 -23.40 -4.29
C GLU A 426 8.13 -22.14 -4.11
N VAL A 427 9.40 -22.33 -3.75
CA VAL A 427 10.43 -21.28 -3.76
C VAL A 427 11.71 -21.91 -4.28
N VAL A 428 12.31 -21.30 -5.30
CA VAL A 428 13.54 -21.79 -5.94
C VAL A 428 14.64 -20.76 -5.76
N PHE A 429 15.73 -21.16 -5.11
CA PHE A 429 16.98 -20.40 -5.08
C PHE A 429 17.93 -20.98 -6.12
N TYR A 430 18.30 -20.19 -7.13
CA TYR A 430 19.14 -20.65 -8.23
C TYR A 430 20.30 -19.69 -8.49
N LYS A 431 21.54 -20.22 -8.43
CA LYS A 431 22.79 -19.43 -8.44
C LYS A 431 22.84 -18.34 -7.37
N THR A 432 22.13 -18.54 -6.26
CA THR A 432 22.15 -17.64 -5.12
C THR A 432 23.36 -17.93 -4.25
N THR A 433 24.09 -16.90 -3.86
CA THR A 433 25.19 -17.01 -2.90
C THR A 433 24.69 -16.74 -1.49
N VAL A 434 25.18 -17.48 -0.50
CA VAL A 434 24.86 -17.28 0.92
C VAL A 434 26.11 -16.79 1.64
N GLU A 435 26.02 -15.62 2.28
CA GLU A 435 27.11 -15.09 3.10
C GLU A 435 27.16 -15.77 4.48
N THR A 436 28.16 -15.41 5.28
CA THR A 436 28.36 -15.95 6.62
C THR A 436 27.85 -15.02 7.73
N SER A 437 27.64 -15.60 8.90
CA SER A 437 27.35 -14.90 10.14
C SER A 437 28.65 -14.47 10.86
N ASP A 438 28.58 -13.41 11.66
CA ASP A 438 29.55 -13.05 12.70
C ASP A 438 28.93 -13.05 14.11
N TYR A 439 27.68 -13.53 14.24
CA TYR A 439 27.01 -13.71 15.52
C TYR A 439 27.83 -14.65 16.43
N PRO A 440 28.00 -14.33 17.73
CA PRO A 440 28.77 -15.15 18.65
C PRO A 440 28.34 -16.62 18.72
N GLY A 441 29.27 -17.53 18.42
CA GLY A 441 29.03 -18.97 18.33
C GLY A 441 28.67 -19.48 16.93
N ASP A 442 28.43 -18.57 15.97
CA ASP A 442 28.14 -18.86 14.57
C ASP A 442 29.13 -18.17 13.60
N GLU A 443 30.29 -17.74 14.09
CA GLU A 443 31.25 -16.99 13.29
C GLU A 443 31.76 -17.80 12.10
N GLY A 444 31.59 -17.26 10.90
CA GLY A 444 31.97 -17.93 9.65
C GLY A 444 31.02 -19.05 9.21
N ASN A 445 29.98 -19.35 9.98
CA ASN A 445 28.93 -20.27 9.55
C ASN A 445 28.05 -19.62 8.48
N SER A 446 27.45 -20.45 7.62
CA SER A 446 26.42 -20.03 6.66
C SER A 446 25.28 -19.28 7.36
N LEU A 447 24.78 -18.20 6.75
CA LEU A 447 23.55 -17.53 7.21
C LEU A 447 22.29 -18.40 7.08
N ILE A 448 22.36 -19.55 6.40
CA ILE A 448 21.25 -20.49 6.23
C ILE A 448 21.55 -21.82 6.91
N GLU A 449 20.58 -22.31 7.67
CA GLU A 449 20.52 -23.61 8.32
C GLU A 449 19.28 -24.42 7.85
N PRO A 450 19.40 -25.75 7.60
CA PRO A 450 20.66 -26.48 7.46
C PRO A 450 21.48 -25.89 6.30
N ILE A 451 22.80 -26.12 6.33
CA ILE A 451 23.71 -25.65 5.27
C ILE A 451 23.17 -26.15 3.92
N GLY A 452 22.80 -25.20 3.06
CA GLY A 452 22.14 -25.40 1.77
C GLY A 452 23.07 -25.63 0.59
#